data_AF-I2CQ94-F1
#
_entry.id   AF-I2CQ94-F1
#
_cell.length_a   1.000
_cell.length_b   1.000
_cell.length_c   1.000
_cell.angle_alpha   90.00
_cell.angle_beta   90.00
_cell.angle_gamma   90.00
#
_symmetry.space_group_name_H-M   'P 1'
#
loop_
_entity.id
_entity.type
_entity.pdbx_description
1 polymer ?
#
loop_
_entity_poly.entity_id
_entity_poly.type
_entity_poly.pdbx_seq_one_letter_code
_entity_poly.pdbx_strand_id
1 'polypeptide(L)'
;VDYPFTTLVPNLGVCDGDPLDYASTGGVRGKGIVISDIPGLLEGAHRGLGLGLAFLRHIERCRIIIHVVDGSSLDPVGDLVAINQELVLFNPILASKPQVVALNKIDLPHVRDKVPDLKASLLTHMG
;
A
#
# COMPACT_ATOMS: atom_id res chain seq x y z
N VAL A 1 3.84 -26.96 6.86
CA VAL A 1 4.46 -25.62 6.83
C VAL A 1 3.38 -24.66 7.28
N ASP A 2 3.51 -24.19 8.52
CA ASP A 2 2.57 -23.27 9.16
C ASP A 2 2.83 -21.89 8.54
N TYR A 3 1.89 -21.38 7.75
CA TYR A 3 2.03 -20.05 7.15
C TYR A 3 1.29 -19.04 8.02
N PRO A 4 1.93 -17.92 8.40
CA PRO A 4 1.36 -16.94 9.32
C PRO A 4 0.41 -16.02 8.54
N PHE A 5 -0.71 -16.56 8.07
CA PHE A 5 -1.81 -15.75 7.58
C PHE A 5 -2.74 -15.47 8.76
N THR A 6 -2.60 -14.30 9.37
CA THR A 6 -3.67 -13.77 10.20
C THR A 6 -4.59 -12.95 9.30
N THR A 7 -5.86 -13.39 9.26
CA THR A 7 -7.05 -12.76 8.66
C THR A 7 -7.27 -12.86 7.13
N LEU A 8 -8.29 -13.65 6.76
CA LEU A 8 -8.96 -13.71 5.45
C LEU A 8 -9.81 -12.46 5.15
N VAL A 9 -10.05 -11.64 6.17
CA VAL A 9 -10.86 -10.42 6.10
C VAL A 9 -9.90 -9.24 6.21
N PRO A 10 -9.82 -8.35 5.20
CA PRO A 10 -9.00 -7.15 5.31
C PRO A 10 -9.43 -6.31 6.52
N ASN A 11 -8.46 -5.76 7.25
CA ASN A 11 -8.78 -4.84 8.34
C ASN A 11 -9.29 -3.53 7.73
N LEU A 12 -10.55 -3.20 8.02
CA LEU A 12 -11.19 -2.00 7.51
C LEU A 12 -11.16 -0.91 8.58
N GLY A 13 -10.47 0.19 8.28
CA GLY A 13 -10.59 1.45 9.01
C GLY A 13 -11.64 2.32 8.34
N VAL A 14 -12.64 2.78 9.08
CA VAL A 14 -13.64 3.74 8.58
C VAL A 14 -13.44 5.05 9.31
N CYS A 15 -13.22 6.13 8.57
CA CYS A 15 -13.22 7.49 9.09
C CYS A 15 -14.49 8.19 8.62
N ASP A 16 -15.43 8.45 9.54
CA ASP A 16 -16.62 9.22 9.26
C ASP A 16 -16.29 10.72 9.20
N GLY A 17 -16.85 11.44 8.21
CA GLY A 17 -16.58 12.87 8.01
C GLY A 17 -15.39 13.15 7.09
N ASP A 18 -14.95 14.41 7.00
CA ASP A 18 -13.77 14.78 6.22
C ASP A 18 -12.50 14.59 7.09
N PRO A 19 -11.60 13.65 6.76
CA PRO A 19 -10.39 13.41 7.54
C PRO A 19 -9.34 14.54 7.43
N LEU A 20 -9.55 15.54 6.56
CA LEU A 20 -8.75 16.76 6.53
C LEU A 20 -9.38 17.89 7.37
N ASP A 21 -10.61 17.70 7.87
CA ASP A 21 -11.35 18.66 8.67
C ASP A 21 -11.45 18.23 10.14
N TYR A 22 -10.31 17.97 10.78
CA TYR A 22 -10.27 17.68 12.22
C TYR A 22 -10.44 18.93 13.09
N ALA A 23 -10.47 20.14 12.52
CA ALA A 23 -10.44 21.38 13.29
C ALA A 23 -11.23 22.58 12.74
N SER A 24 -11.84 22.55 11.54
CA SER A 24 -12.25 23.81 10.90
C SER A 24 -13.32 23.74 9.82
N THR A 25 -14.49 23.16 10.08
CA THR A 25 -15.70 23.69 9.46
C THR A 25 -16.96 23.34 10.25
N GLY A 26 -17.67 24.38 10.69
CA GLY A 26 -19.00 24.28 11.27
C GLY A 26 -20.05 23.81 10.25
N GLY A 27 -20.03 22.53 9.87
CA GLY A 27 -21.21 21.85 9.33
C GLY A 27 -21.13 21.26 7.92
N VAL A 28 -19.97 21.11 7.28
CA VAL A 28 -19.88 20.33 6.04
C VAL A 28 -19.27 18.96 6.35
N ARG A 29 -20.13 17.95 6.57
CA ARG A 29 -19.68 16.56 6.67
C ARG A 29 -19.14 16.12 5.31
N GLY A 30 -17.82 16.03 5.16
CA GLY A 30 -17.21 15.38 4.00
C GLY A 30 -17.59 13.91 3.88
N LYS A 31 -17.28 13.31 2.72
CA LYS A 31 -17.49 11.88 2.49
C LYS A 31 -16.43 11.11 3.28
N GLY A 32 -16.87 10.18 4.14
CA GLY A 32 -15.97 9.32 4.90
C GLY A 32 -15.02 8.52 4.02
N ILE A 33 -13.88 8.12 4.58
CA ILE A 33 -12.87 7.30 3.92
C ILE A 33 -12.87 5.90 4.52
N VAL A 34 -12.84 4.88 3.65
CA VAL A 34 -12.61 3.49 4.05
C VAL A 34 -11.20 3.11 3.63
N ILE A 35 -10.40 2.71 4.60
CA ILE A 35 -9.04 2.20 4.42
C ILE A 35 -9.12 0.69 4.59
N SER A 36 -8.58 -0.04 3.63
CA SER A 36 -8.45 -1.50 3.70
C SER A 36 -6.97 -1.82 3.81
N ASP A 37 -6.57 -2.38 4.94
CA ASP A 37 -5.23 -2.94 5.09
C ASP A 37 -5.17 -4.30 4.39
N ILE A 38 -4.18 -4.46 3.51
CA ILE A 38 -3.98 -5.65 2.69
C ILE A 38 -2.61 -6.19 3.05
N PRO A 39 -2.53 -7.37 3.70
CA PRO A 39 -1.24 -7.97 4.02
C PRO A 39 -0.45 -8.18 2.72
N GLY A 40 0.87 -8.01 2.81
CA GLY A 40 1.78 -7.93 1.66
C GLY A 40 1.50 -9.00 0.60
N LEU A 41 1.49 -8.57 -0.67
CA LEU A 41 1.38 -9.48 -1.80
C LEU A 41 2.65 -10.34 -1.83
N LEU A 42 2.49 -11.65 -1.67
CA LEU A 42 3.58 -12.61 -1.86
C LEU A 42 3.92 -12.69 -3.37
N GLU A 43 5.17 -13.00 -3.70
CA GLU A 43 5.55 -13.34 -5.08
C GLU A 43 4.61 -14.41 -5.65
N GLY A 44 4.06 -14.15 -6.84
CA GLY A 44 3.13 -15.06 -7.51
C GLY A 44 1.65 -14.92 -7.10
N ALA A 45 1.28 -13.84 -6.40
CA ALA A 45 -0.11 -13.50 -6.11
C ALA A 45 -0.99 -13.46 -7.37
N HIS A 46 -0.48 -12.93 -8.49
CA HIS A 46 -1.16 -12.90 -9.79
C HIS A 46 -1.47 -14.31 -10.35
N ARG A 47 -0.71 -15.34 -9.95
CA ARG A 47 -0.89 -16.74 -10.41
C ARG A 47 -1.90 -17.52 -9.59
N GLY A 48 -2.52 -16.90 -8.59
CA GLY A 48 -3.47 -17.58 -7.69
C GLY A 48 -2.79 -18.46 -6.63
N LEU A 49 -1.50 -18.25 -6.35
CA LEU A 49 -0.84 -18.90 -5.22
C LEU A 49 -1.32 -18.23 -3.91
N GLY A 50 -1.99 -19.00 -3.06
CA GLY A 50 -2.48 -18.54 -1.76
C GLY A 50 -3.62 -17.52 -1.84
N LEU A 51 -3.64 -16.56 -0.91
CA LEU A 51 -4.71 -15.55 -0.79
C LEU A 51 -4.55 -14.35 -1.74
N GLY A 52 -3.47 -14.30 -2.52
CA GLY A 52 -3.13 -13.15 -3.37
C GLY A 52 -4.25 -12.71 -4.31
N LEU A 53 -4.94 -13.67 -4.94
CA LEU A 53 -6.05 -13.37 -5.86
C LEU A 53 -7.25 -12.70 -5.15
N ALA A 54 -7.57 -13.12 -3.92
CA ALA A 54 -8.66 -12.54 -3.15
C ALA A 54 -8.35 -11.10 -2.71
N PHE A 55 -7.09 -10.82 -2.41
CA PHE A 55 -6.62 -9.47 -2.08
C PHE A 55 -6.60 -8.55 -3.30
N LEU A 56 -6.10 -9.03 -4.44
CA LEU A 56 -6.08 -8.27 -5.68
C LEU A 56 -7.49 -7.85 -6.13
N ARG A 57 -8.50 -8.73 -5.95
CA ARG A 57 -9.93 -8.39 -6.17
C ARG A 57 -10.48 -7.35 -5.20
N HIS A 58 -9.91 -7.19 -4.00
CA HIS A 58 -10.27 -6.09 -3.11
C HIS A 58 -9.66 -4.77 -3.60
N ILE A 59 -8.41 -4.78 -4.06
CA ILE A 59 -7.72 -3.61 -4.62
C ILE A 59 -8.47 -3.04 -5.82
N GLU A 60 -9.20 -3.85 -6.59
CA GLU A 60 -10.06 -3.38 -7.69
C GLU A 60 -11.09 -2.34 -7.27
N ARG A 61 -11.59 -2.40 -6.03
CA ARG A 61 -12.55 -1.41 -5.51
C ARG A 61 -11.90 -0.16 -4.91
N CYS A 62 -10.59 -0.19 -4.65
CA CYS A 62 -9.86 0.96 -4.12
C CYS A 62 -9.70 2.04 -5.18
N ARG A 63 -9.83 3.31 -4.78
CA ARG A 63 -9.61 4.48 -5.66
C ARG A 63 -8.15 4.92 -5.68
N ILE A 64 -7.44 4.69 -4.57
CA ILE A 64 -6.05 5.04 -4.36
C ILE A 64 -5.37 3.81 -3.74
N ILE A 65 -4.12 3.58 -4.09
CA ILE A 65 -3.27 2.52 -3.54
C ILE A 65 -2.16 3.17 -2.71
N ILE A 66 -1.96 2.73 -1.47
CA ILE A 66 -0.84 3.17 -0.63
C ILE A 66 0.11 1.99 -0.49
N HIS A 67 1.32 2.14 -1.02
CA HIS A 67 2.41 1.18 -0.85
C HIS A 67 3.17 1.50 0.42
N VAL A 68 3.08 0.61 1.41
CA VAL A 68 3.88 0.72 2.63
C VAL A 68 5.20 0.01 2.40
N VAL A 69 6.27 0.77 2.19
CA VAL A 69 7.60 0.25 1.87
C VAL A 69 8.47 0.25 3.11
N ASP A 70 9.04 -0.89 3.49
CA ASP A 70 9.94 -1.00 4.65
C ASP A 70 11.33 -0.44 4.30
N GLY A 71 11.69 0.71 4.88
CA GLY A 71 13.00 1.33 4.65
C GLY A 71 14.19 0.56 5.23
N SER A 72 13.94 -0.42 6.11
CA SER A 72 14.96 -1.33 6.65
C SER A 72 15.19 -2.58 5.81
N SER A 73 14.38 -2.78 4.75
CA SER A 73 14.56 -3.89 3.81
C SER A 73 15.94 -3.85 3.15
N LEU A 74 16.41 -5.02 2.69
CA LEU A 74 17.64 -5.13 1.92
C LEU A 74 17.52 -4.40 0.57
N ASP A 75 16.34 -4.41 -0.04
CA ASP A 75 16.04 -3.71 -1.30
C ASP A 75 14.62 -3.11 -1.29
N PRO A 76 14.41 -1.97 -0.60
CA PRO A 76 13.09 -1.33 -0.52
C PRO A 76 12.52 -0.92 -1.88
N VAL A 77 13.40 -0.63 -2.84
CA VAL A 77 13.02 -0.25 -4.21
C VAL A 77 12.56 -1.48 -4.98
N GLY A 78 13.31 -2.58 -4.90
CA GLY A 78 12.92 -3.87 -5.45
C GLY A 78 11.58 -4.36 -4.92
N ASP A 79 11.33 -4.20 -3.63
CA ASP A 79 10.05 -4.55 -3.00
C ASP A 79 8.87 -3.79 -3.63
N LEU A 80 9.01 -2.47 -3.83
CA LEU A 80 8.00 -1.65 -4.52
C LEU A 80 7.79 -2.10 -5.97
N VAL A 81 8.88 -2.35 -6.69
CA VAL A 81 8.84 -2.78 -8.10
C VAL A 81 8.14 -4.12 -8.23
N ALA A 82 8.44 -5.08 -7.35
CA ALA A 82 7.81 -6.40 -7.34
C ALA A 82 6.29 -6.29 -7.11
N ILE A 83 5.85 -5.50 -6.12
CA ILE A 83 4.43 -5.26 -5.87
C ILE A 83 3.74 -4.64 -7.09
N ASN A 84 4.35 -3.63 -7.71
CA ASN A 84 3.79 -3.01 -8.91
C ASN A 84 3.73 -3.97 -10.10
N GLN A 85 4.71 -4.84 -10.27
CA GLN A 85 4.68 -5.89 -11.29
C GLN A 85 3.51 -6.87 -11.06
N GLU A 86 3.27 -7.29 -9.82
CA GLU A 86 2.13 -8.14 -9.47
C GLU A 86 0.79 -7.46 -9.80
N LEU A 87 0.66 -6.15 -9.53
CA LEU A 87 -0.53 -5.37 -9.91
C LEU A 87 -0.73 -5.35 -11.43
N VAL A 88 0.34 -5.09 -12.20
CA VAL A 88 0.30 -5.07 -13.67
C VAL A 88 -0.09 -6.43 -14.24
N LEU A 89 0.54 -7.50 -13.73
CA LEU A 89 0.30 -8.88 -14.18
C LEU A 89 -1.12 -9.35 -13.89
N PHE A 90 -1.70 -8.90 -12.79
CA PHE A 90 -3.08 -9.20 -12.46
C PHE A 90 -4.08 -8.40 -13.30
N ASN A 91 -3.95 -7.07 -13.31
CA ASN A 91 -4.81 -6.17 -14.06
C ASN A 91 -4.10 -4.81 -14.27
N PRO A 92 -3.68 -4.48 -15.51
CA PRO A 92 -2.96 -3.24 -15.82
C PRO A 92 -3.67 -1.96 -15.35
N ILE A 93 -5.00 -1.98 -15.22
CA ILE A 93 -5.80 -0.85 -14.72
C ILE A 93 -5.51 -0.56 -13.24
N LEU A 94 -5.12 -1.56 -12.45
CA LEU A 94 -4.73 -1.33 -11.05
C LEU A 94 -3.45 -0.51 -10.94
N ALA A 95 -2.48 -0.80 -11.80
CA ALA A 95 -1.21 -0.08 -11.82
C ALA A 95 -1.38 1.38 -12.26
N SER A 96 -2.40 1.69 -13.07
CA SER A 96 -2.71 3.07 -13.48
C SER A 96 -3.50 3.87 -12.43
N LYS A 97 -3.92 3.27 -11.32
CA LYS A 97 -4.60 4.01 -10.25
C LYS A 97 -3.64 5.00 -9.59
N PRO A 98 -4.13 6.10 -9.00
CA PRO A 98 -3.30 6.96 -8.16
C PRO A 98 -2.63 6.13 -7.05
N GLN A 99 -1.31 6.24 -6.96
CA GLN A 99 -0.51 5.52 -5.98
C GLN A 99 0.25 6.50 -5.08
N VAL A 100 0.45 6.11 -3.83
CA VAL A 100 1.28 6.83 -2.86
C VAL A 100 2.24 5.84 -2.23
N VAL A 101 3.51 6.21 -2.06
CA VAL A 101 4.47 5.42 -1.29
C VAL A 101 4.63 6.02 0.11
N ALA A 102 4.37 5.20 1.12
CA ALA A 102 4.64 5.48 2.51
C ALA A 102 5.90 4.72 2.93
N LEU A 103 7.02 5.42 3.07
CA LEU A 103 8.25 4.84 3.59
C LEU A 103 8.11 4.62 5.11
N ASN A 104 8.14 3.36 5.52
CA ASN A 104 7.97 2.92 6.89
C ASN A 104 9.34 2.73 7.60
N LYS A 105 9.30 2.68 8.93
CA LYS A 105 10.45 2.47 9.83
C LYS A 105 11.53 3.57 9.81
N ILE A 106 11.14 4.81 9.52
CA ILE A 106 12.03 5.99 9.54
C ILE A 106 12.49 6.40 10.95
N ASP A 107 11.95 5.77 11.98
CA ASP A 107 12.43 5.86 13.36
C ASP A 107 13.80 5.21 13.55
N LEU A 108 14.16 4.23 12.72
CA LEU A 108 15.46 3.58 12.74
C LEU A 108 16.56 4.52 12.18
N PRO A 109 17.69 4.74 12.90
CA PRO A 109 18.73 5.68 12.45
C PRO A 109 19.28 5.36 11.06
N HIS A 110 19.60 4.09 10.79
CA HIS A 110 20.15 3.65 9.50
C HIS A 110 19.15 3.79 8.33
N VAL A 111 17.85 3.84 8.60
CA VAL A 111 16.82 4.13 7.60
C VAL A 111 16.70 5.64 7.42
N ARG A 112 16.62 6.38 8.52
CA ARG A 112 16.53 7.85 8.53
C ARG A 112 17.63 8.50 7.71
N ASP A 113 18.87 8.04 7.87
CA ASP A 113 20.03 8.57 7.16
C ASP A 113 19.93 8.36 5.63
N LYS A 114 19.22 7.30 5.19
CA LYS A 114 19.00 6.96 3.78
C LYS A 114 17.72 7.56 3.19
N VAL A 115 16.87 8.21 3.99
CA VAL A 115 15.57 8.76 3.52
C VAL A 115 15.72 9.65 2.28
N PRO A 116 16.69 10.58 2.18
CA PRO A 116 16.84 11.41 0.98
C PRO A 116 17.06 10.58 -0.29
N ASP A 117 17.94 9.59 -0.23
CA ASP A 117 18.28 8.72 -1.36
C ASP A 117 17.11 7.80 -1.71
N LEU A 118 16.52 7.13 -0.69
CA LEU A 118 15.36 6.26 -0.88
C LEU A 118 14.18 7.03 -1.46
N LYS A 119 13.93 8.27 -1.00
CA LYS A 119 12.86 9.11 -1.56
C LYS A 119 13.08 9.38 -3.05
N ALA A 120 14.30 9.74 -3.45
CA ALA A 120 14.63 9.99 -4.85
C ALA A 120 14.47 8.73 -5.72
N SER A 121 14.97 7.59 -5.23
CA SER A 121 14.87 6.31 -5.93
C SER A 121 13.42 5.85 -6.06
N LEU A 122 12.63 5.88 -4.98
CA LEU A 122 11.23 5.48 -4.99
C LEU A 122 10.41 6.34 -5.95
N LEU A 123 10.61 7.67 -5.95
CA LEU A 123 9.93 8.58 -6.89
C LEU A 123 10.25 8.29 -8.36
N THR A 124 11.47 7.82 -8.66
CA THR A 124 11.87 7.47 -10.03
C THR A 124 11.19 6.18 -10.52
N HIS A 125 10.83 5.29 -9.59
CA HIS A 125 10.16 4.02 -9.88
C HIS A 125 8.63 4.08 -9.72
N MET A 126 8.10 5.21 -9.24
CA MET A 126 6.68 5.55 -9.36
C MET A 126 6.46 6.21 -10.72
N GLY A 127 5.89 5.45 -11.66
CA GLY A 127 5.60 5.91 -13.02
C GLY A 127 4.73 7.16 -13.08
#